data_AF-A0A0P8AFL5-F1
#
_entry.id   AF-A0A0P8AFL5-F1
#
_cell.length_a   1.000
_cell.length_b   1.000
_cell.length_c   1.000
_cell.angle_alpha   90.00
_cell.angle_beta   90.00
_cell.angle_gamma   90.00
#
_symmetry.space_group_name_H-M   'P 1'
#
loop_
_entity.id
_entity.type
_entity.pdbx_description
1 polymer ?
#
loop_
_entity_poly.entity_id
_entity_poly.type
_entity_poly.pdbx_seq_one_letter_code
_entity_poly.pdbx_strand_id
1 'polypeptide(L)'
;FRQALRDVGLKFIENDLEMPSLNTVIFLCELGELTAKQKFEKSTEEILGFIREMVEAIAKSKIKNSGITIELSILSLKRIGIAAAENKHKNVTKTVAEILNDILKFKKE
;
A
#
# COMPACT_ATOMS: atom_id res chain seq x y z
N PHE A 1 -0.90 12.65 -12.35
CA PHE A 1 0.16 11.66 -12.06
C PHE A 1 -0.31 10.57 -11.10
N ARG A 2 -0.74 10.91 -9.88
CA ARG A 2 -1.22 9.96 -8.85
C ARG A 2 -2.29 8.97 -9.36
N GLN A 3 -3.35 9.47 -9.99
CA GLN A 3 -4.40 8.63 -10.58
C GLN A 3 -3.89 7.70 -11.68
N ALA A 4 -3.01 8.19 -12.57
CA ALA A 4 -2.47 7.39 -13.66
C ALA A 4 -1.61 6.23 -13.14
N LEU A 5 -0.85 6.44 -12.06
CA LEU A 5 -0.07 5.37 -11.42
C LEU A 5 -0.98 4.29 -10.83
N ARG A 6 -2.05 4.69 -10.15
CA ARG A 6 -3.08 3.78 -9.64
C ARG A 6 -3.69 2.95 -10.77
N ASP A 7 -4.17 3.59 -11.83
CA ASP A 7 -4.87 2.92 -12.92
C ASP A 7 -3.95 1.97 -13.70
N VAL A 8 -2.69 2.35 -13.92
CA VAL A 8 -1.68 1.49 -14.54
C VAL A 8 -1.34 0.30 -13.63
N GLY A 9 -1.17 0.53 -12.33
CA GLY A 9 -0.92 -0.52 -11.34
C GLY A 9 -2.04 -1.56 -11.31
N LEU A 10 -3.29 -1.12 -11.26
CA LEU A 10 -4.45 -2.01 -11.29
C LEU A 10 -4.51 -2.81 -12.58
N LYS A 11 -4.25 -2.18 -13.74
CA LYS A 11 -4.16 -2.90 -15.02
C LYS A 11 -3.08 -3.97 -15.03
N PHE A 12 -1.93 -3.73 -14.41
CA PHE A 12 -0.90 -4.76 -14.30
C PHE A 12 -1.39 -5.96 -13.50
N ILE A 13 -2.12 -5.73 -12.40
CA ILE A 13 -2.68 -6.81 -11.59
C ILE A 13 -3.79 -7.56 -12.35
N GLU A 14 -4.68 -6.84 -13.03
CA GLU A 14 -5.75 -7.42 -13.85
C GLU A 14 -5.23 -8.33 -14.96
N ASN A 15 -4.03 -8.06 -15.47
CA ASN A 15 -3.37 -8.84 -16.51
C ASN A 15 -2.34 -9.84 -15.94
N ASP A 16 -2.36 -10.10 -14.63
CA ASP A 16 -1.44 -10.98 -13.90
C ASP A 16 0.06 -10.67 -14.18
N LEU A 17 0.38 -9.41 -14.46
CA LEU A 17 1.76 -8.96 -14.72
C LEU A 17 2.50 -8.81 -13.39
N GLU A 18 3.08 -9.92 -12.94
CA GLU A 18 3.70 -10.05 -11.62
C GLU A 18 4.76 -8.98 -11.31
N MET A 19 5.80 -8.86 -12.13
CA MET A 19 6.88 -7.90 -11.88
C MET A 19 6.43 -6.43 -11.94
N PRO A 20 5.64 -6.00 -12.95
CA PRO A 20 5.07 -4.65 -12.96
C PRO A 20 4.16 -4.35 -11.75
N SER A 21 3.35 -5.32 -11.33
CA SER A 21 2.49 -5.18 -10.14
C SER A 21 3.32 -5.00 -8.86
N LEU A 22 4.32 -5.85 -8.66
CA LEU A 22 5.24 -5.77 -7.52
C LEU A 22 5.98 -4.43 -7.49
N ASN A 23 6.54 -3.99 -8.61
CA ASN A 23 7.26 -2.72 -8.69
C ASN A 23 6.36 -1.53 -8.36
N THR A 24 5.09 -1.57 -8.78
CA THR A 24 4.13 -0.50 -8.47
C THR A 24 3.84 -0.45 -6.98
N VAL A 25 3.65 -1.59 -6.32
CA VAL A 25 3.46 -1.66 -4.87
C VAL A 25 4.67 -1.13 -4.12
N ILE A 26 5.88 -1.56 -4.50
CA ILE A 26 7.13 -1.09 -3.88
C ILE A 26 7.25 0.42 -4.01
N PHE A 27 7.00 0.97 -5.21
CA PHE A 27 7.04 2.41 -5.42
C PHE A 27 6.04 3.16 -4.54
N LEU A 28 4.79 2.68 -4.45
CA LEU A 28 3.78 3.29 -3.59
C LEU A 28 4.18 3.23 -2.11
N CYS A 29 4.76 2.11 -1.67
CA CYS A 29 5.27 1.93 -0.32
C CYS A 29 6.38 2.94 0.01
N GLU A 30 7.39 3.06 -0.85
CA GLU A 30 8.49 4.01 -0.70
C GLU A 30 7.99 5.47 -0.69
N LEU A 31 7.06 5.81 -1.58
CA LEU A 31 6.47 7.14 -1.66
C LEU A 31 5.62 7.45 -0.41
N GLY A 32 4.87 6.46 0.09
CA GLY A 32 4.09 6.56 1.32
C GLY A 32 4.99 6.83 2.52
N GLU A 33 6.08 6.08 2.67
CA GLU A 33 7.08 6.29 3.71
C GLU A 33 7.73 7.68 3.62
N LEU A 34 8.10 8.10 2.41
CA LEU A 34 8.72 9.40 2.16
C LEU A 34 7.78 10.55 2.55
N THR A 35 6.54 10.50 2.10
CA THR A 35 5.55 11.55 2.39
C THR A 35 5.20 11.60 3.87
N ALA A 36 5.13 10.45 4.55
CA ALA A 36 4.90 10.38 5.98
C ALA A 36 6.05 11.03 6.76
N LYS A 37 7.30 10.72 6.41
CA LYS A 37 8.50 11.30 7.02
C LYS A 37 8.61 12.81 6.78
N GLN A 38 8.22 13.29 5.58
CA GLN A 38 8.24 14.71 5.22
C GLN A 38 7.02 15.51 5.69
N LYS A 39 6.15 14.91 6.51
CA LYS A 39 4.96 15.56 7.08
C LYS A 39 3.91 15.96 6.04
N PHE A 40 3.85 15.29 4.90
CA PHE A 40 2.84 15.54 3.86
C PHE A 40 1.56 14.71 4.09
N GLU A 41 0.83 15.00 5.18
CA GLU A 41 -0.32 14.20 5.67
C GLU A 41 -1.29 13.79 4.56
N LYS A 42 -1.85 14.76 3.82
CA LYS A 42 -2.80 14.49 2.73
C LYS A 42 -2.24 13.60 1.63
N SER A 43 -0.96 13.76 1.30
CA SER A 43 -0.33 12.92 0.28
C SER A 43 -0.15 11.50 0.80
N THR A 44 0.21 11.34 2.08
CA THR A 44 0.29 10.02 2.72
C THR A 44 -1.08 9.34 2.75
N GLU A 45 -2.16 10.06 3.08
CA GLU A 45 -3.53 9.52 3.06
C GLU A 45 -3.93 9.01 1.67
N GLU A 46 -3.69 9.79 0.62
CA GLU A 46 -3.98 9.37 -0.76
C GLU A 46 -3.19 8.11 -1.15
N ILE A 47 -1.89 8.06 -0.81
CA ILE A 47 -1.04 6.91 -1.12
C ILE A 47 -1.49 5.67 -0.36
N LEU A 48 -1.90 5.81 0.91
CA LEU A 48 -2.47 4.71 1.69
C LEU A 48 -3.72 4.13 1.04
N GLY A 49 -4.58 4.98 0.47
CA GLY A 49 -5.73 4.55 -0.34
C GLY A 49 -5.30 3.66 -1.50
N PHE A 50 -4.27 4.07 -2.26
CA PHE A 50 -3.77 3.28 -3.39
C PHE A 50 -3.09 1.98 -2.94
N ILE A 51 -2.32 2.00 -1.86
CA ILE A 51 -1.72 0.78 -1.30
C ILE A 51 -2.82 -0.20 -0.93
N ARG A 52 -3.89 0.25 -0.25
CA ARG A 52 -5.02 -0.60 0.11
C ARG A 52 -5.63 -1.27 -1.11
N GLU A 53 -6.01 -0.49 -2.11
CA GLU A 53 -6.65 -1.02 -3.32
C GLU A 53 -5.75 -2.01 -4.08
N MET A 54 -4.46 -1.70 -4.20
CA MET A 54 -3.49 -2.57 -4.87
C MET A 54 -3.30 -3.89 -4.12
N VAL A 55 -3.20 -3.85 -2.79
CA VAL A 55 -3.05 -5.06 -1.97
C VAL A 55 -4.31 -5.91 -2.02
N GLU A 56 -5.49 -5.30 -1.95
CA GLU A 56 -6.77 -6.01 -2.10
C GLU A 56 -6.90 -6.69 -3.47
N ALA A 57 -6.46 -6.00 -4.54
CA ALA A 57 -6.46 -6.57 -5.89
C ALA A 57 -5.45 -7.72 -6.01
N ILE A 58 -4.24 -7.58 -5.46
CA ILE A 58 -3.22 -8.64 -5.46
C ILE A 58 -3.67 -9.87 -4.68
N ALA A 59 -4.31 -9.68 -3.51
CA ALA A 59 -4.85 -10.77 -2.71
C ALA A 59 -5.90 -11.60 -3.45
N LYS A 60 -6.62 -10.99 -4.40
CA LYS A 60 -7.65 -11.64 -5.23
C LYS A 60 -7.11 -12.12 -6.59
N SER A 61 -5.88 -11.79 -6.94
CA SER A 61 -5.27 -12.11 -8.24
C SER A 61 -4.69 -13.54 -8.28
N LYS A 62 -4.25 -13.98 -9.46
CA LYS A 62 -3.54 -15.26 -9.64
C LYS A 62 -2.01 -15.10 -9.63
N ILE A 63 -1.51 -13.93 -9.22
CA ILE A 63 -0.09 -13.63 -9.14
C ILE A 63 0.58 -14.59 -8.15
N LYS A 64 1.58 -15.35 -8.64
CA LYS A 64 2.23 -16.43 -7.89
C LYS A 64 2.90 -15.95 -6.59
N ASN A 65 3.52 -14.78 -6.61
CA ASN A 65 4.20 -14.19 -5.46
C ASN A 65 3.35 -13.10 -4.75
N SER A 66 2.02 -13.22 -4.79
CA SER A 66 1.10 -12.31 -4.08
C SER A 66 1.42 -12.23 -2.58
N GLY A 67 1.74 -13.35 -1.93
CA GLY A 67 2.10 -13.41 -0.51
C GLY A 67 3.31 -12.54 -0.14
N ILE A 68 4.38 -12.57 -0.95
CA ILE A 68 5.55 -11.71 -0.75
C ILE A 68 5.17 -10.24 -0.85
N THR A 69 4.34 -9.89 -1.84
CA THR A 69 3.91 -8.51 -2.06
C THR A 69 3.04 -7.99 -0.90
N ILE A 70 2.17 -8.84 -0.37
CA ILE A 70 1.36 -8.54 0.82
C ILE A 70 2.27 -8.32 2.05
N GLU A 71 3.27 -9.17 2.27
CA GLU A 71 4.20 -9.01 3.41
C GLU A 71 5.04 -7.73 3.32
N LEU A 72 5.53 -7.40 2.13
CA LEU A 72 6.22 -6.12 1.88
C LEU A 72 5.31 -4.93 2.19
N SER A 73 4.05 -4.99 1.77
CA SER A 73 3.07 -3.94 2.03
C SER A 73 2.81 -3.78 3.53
N ILE A 74 2.70 -4.87 4.28
CA ILE A 74 2.56 -4.84 5.76
C ILE A 74 3.77 -4.15 6.41
N LEU A 75 4.99 -4.51 5.99
CA LEU A 75 6.21 -3.90 6.52
C LEU A 75 6.25 -2.40 6.26
N SER A 76 5.90 -1.97 5.04
CA SER A 76 5.87 -0.55 4.71
C SER A 76 4.76 0.20 5.44
N LEU A 77 3.55 -0.35 5.53
CA LEU A 77 2.45 0.23 6.30
C LEU A 77 2.84 0.45 7.77
N LYS A 78 3.58 -0.48 8.39
CA LYS A 78 4.11 -0.28 9.75
C LYS A 78 5.06 0.92 9.82
N ARG A 79 5.97 1.07 8.85
CA ARG A 79 6.92 2.20 8.80
C ARG A 79 6.20 3.53 8.57
N ILE A 80 5.21 3.55 7.68
CA ILE A 80 4.33 4.71 7.45
C ILE A 80 3.60 5.08 8.75
N GLY A 81 3.02 4.09 9.44
CA GLY A 81 2.31 4.28 10.70
C GLY A 81 3.19 4.87 11.81
N ILE A 82 4.43 4.38 11.94
CA ILE A 82 5.42 4.92 12.88
C ILE A 82 5.74 6.38 12.53
N ALA A 83 6.10 6.66 11.28
CA ALA A 83 6.42 8.03 10.84
C ALA A 83 5.23 8.99 11.02
N ALA A 84 4.00 8.53 10.77
CA ALA A 84 2.78 9.29 11.00
C ALA A 84 2.57 9.59 12.49
N ALA A 85 2.81 8.60 13.37
CA ALA A 85 2.69 8.77 14.81
C ALA A 85 3.73 9.76 15.36
N GLU A 86 4.99 9.65 14.92
CA GLU A 86 6.05 10.61 15.25
C GLU A 86 5.69 12.04 14.82
N ASN A 87 5.01 12.17 13.68
CA ASN A 87 4.54 13.45 13.15
C ASN A 87 3.14 13.89 13.65
N LYS A 88 2.54 13.13 14.57
CA LYS A 88 1.19 13.40 15.15
C LYS A 88 0.05 13.44 14.13
N HIS A 89 0.20 12.79 12.98
CA HIS A 89 -0.83 12.64 11.95
C HIS A 89 -1.84 11.55 12.35
N LYS A 90 -2.75 11.89 13.27
CA LYS A 90 -3.67 10.92 13.89
C LYS A 90 -4.53 10.17 12.87
N ASN A 91 -4.98 10.86 11.83
CA ASN A 91 -5.80 10.25 10.79
C ASN A 91 -5.01 9.22 9.99
N VAL A 92 -3.79 9.56 9.56
CA VAL A 92 -2.88 8.63 8.88
C VAL A 92 -2.59 7.40 9.75
N THR A 93 -2.28 7.57 11.04
CA THR A 93 -2.04 6.44 11.95
C THR A 93 -3.27 5.53 12.05
N LYS A 94 -4.48 6.11 12.14
CA LYS A 94 -5.74 5.36 12.17
C LYS A 94 -5.95 4.59 10.86
N THR A 95 -5.78 5.25 9.71
CA THR A 95 -5.92 4.63 8.39
C THR A 95 -4.95 3.48 8.20
N VAL A 96 -3.69 3.62 8.64
CA VAL A 96 -2.71 2.51 8.60
C VAL A 96 -3.20 1.30 9.40
N ALA A 97 -3.73 1.52 10.60
CA ALA A 97 -4.24 0.44 11.43
C ALA A 97 -5.45 -0.27 10.79
N GLU A 98 -6.35 0.49 10.17
CA GLU A 98 -7.48 -0.06 9.42
C GLU A 98 -7.03 -0.92 8.24
N ILE A 99 -6.10 -0.42 7.43
CA ILE A 99 -5.55 -1.16 6.28
C ILE A 99 -4.85 -2.44 6.76
N LEU A 100 -4.03 -2.37 7.80
CA LEU A 100 -3.35 -3.56 8.34
C LEU A 100 -4.35 -4.62 8.82
N ASN A 101 -5.44 -4.21 9.48
CA ASN A 101 -6.50 -5.11 9.91
C ASN A 101 -7.22 -5.76 8.72
N ASP A 102 -7.45 -5.02 7.64
CA ASP A 102 -8.05 -5.58 6.44
C ASP A 102 -7.12 -6.57 5.74
N ILE A 103 -5.84 -6.26 5.63
CA ILE A 103 -4.86 -7.16 5.01
C ILE A 103 -4.73 -8.48 5.78
N LEU A 104 -4.80 -8.44 7.11
CA LEU A 104 -4.75 -9.65 7.93
C LEU A 104 -5.94 -10.60 7.70
N LYS A 105 -7.06 -10.11 7.16
CA LYS A 105 -8.20 -10.98 6.78
C LYS A 105 -7.82 -11.85 5.57
N PHE A 106 -7.08 -11.31 4.61
CA PHE A 106 -6.63 -12.06 3.43
C PHE A 106 -5.61 -13.16 3.76
N LYS A 107 -4.93 -13.10 4.91
CA LYS A 107 -3.96 -14.12 5.32
C LYS A 107 -4.60 -15.33 6.02
N LYS A 108 -5.90 -15.25 6.36
CA LYS A 108 -6.63 -16.29 7.10
C LYS A 108 -7.50 -17.19 6.20
N GLU A 109 -7.66 -16.82 4.94
CA GLU A 109 -8.33 -17.62 3.89
C GLU A 109 -7.29 -18.45 3.13
#